data_AF-A0A1G4JNB4-F1
#
_entry.id   AF-A0A1G4JNB4-F1
#
_cell.length_a   1.000
_cell.length_b   1.000
_cell.length_c   1.000
_cell.angle_alpha   90.00
_cell.angle_beta   90.00
_cell.angle_gamma   90.00
#
_symmetry.space_group_name_H-M   'P 1'
#
loop_
_entity.id
_entity.type
_entity.pdbx_description
1 polymer ?
#
loop_
_entity_poly.entity_id
_entity_poly.type
_entity_poly.pdbx_seq_one_letter_code
_entity_poly.pdbx_strand_id
1 'polypeptide(L)'
;MSSSSEDLPAEWLLPHVISAFPETHVINTPQGENVTLQREVYVTGHEQDDLPPKMLAQLLALVDANLGQMYGEFAGEIYTGLSRRKRPPWPAAQWHPRKMQEMRIPELVYVVYHDATATASADTETQPLAFVSLLLTHEPEMGPHANVVYLYEVHVAHVIQRCGVGTWLLRDCAGALVRALGVWVDGFCGLELTVFRANTHALRLYQDRLGMQTAPWFVSCETERDEPDKSDKPVAARLRRPRQRDTRPAYCVLFWDARH
;
A
#
# COMPACT_ATOMS: atom_id res chain seq x y z
N MET A 1 9.54 -5.32 -15.29
CA MET A 1 8.65 -4.18 -15.01
C MET A 1 9.02 -3.12 -16.02
N SER A 2 8.26 -3.08 -17.11
CA SER A 2 8.41 -2.11 -18.19
C SER A 2 7.78 -0.82 -17.68
N SER A 3 8.54 0.27 -17.62
CA SER A 3 7.97 1.61 -17.41
C SER A 3 7.24 1.97 -18.71
N SER A 4 5.96 1.65 -18.80
CA SER A 4 5.05 2.29 -19.76
C SER A 4 4.76 3.69 -19.25
N SER A 5 4.81 4.66 -20.15
CA SER A 5 4.67 6.09 -19.92
C SER A 5 3.24 6.51 -19.57
N GLU A 6 2.68 5.95 -18.50
CA GLU A 6 1.26 6.08 -18.12
C GLU A 6 1.05 6.70 -16.73
N ASP A 7 2.12 6.92 -15.97
CA ASP A 7 2.05 7.65 -14.71
C ASP A 7 1.82 9.15 -14.97
N LEU A 8 0.88 9.72 -14.23
CA LEU A 8 0.57 11.14 -14.31
C LEU A 8 1.55 11.93 -13.43
N PRO A 9 1.96 13.14 -13.86
CA PRO A 9 2.89 13.95 -13.07
C PRO A 9 2.37 14.24 -11.66
N ALA A 10 3.27 14.21 -10.68
CA ALA A 10 2.96 14.48 -9.28
C ALA A 10 2.36 15.88 -9.07
N GLU A 11 2.65 16.84 -9.94
CA GLU A 11 2.03 18.18 -9.94
C GLU A 11 0.50 18.15 -10.04
N TRP A 12 -0.09 17.09 -10.60
CA TRP A 12 -1.55 16.93 -10.66
C TRP A 12 -2.11 16.39 -9.34
N LEU A 13 -1.31 15.67 -8.57
CA LEU A 13 -1.71 15.04 -7.31
C LEU A 13 -1.39 15.93 -6.10
N LEU A 14 -0.23 16.58 -6.11
CA LEU A 14 0.38 17.27 -4.98
C LEU A 14 -0.50 18.38 -4.36
N PRO A 15 -1.16 19.27 -5.13
CA PRO A 15 -2.03 20.28 -4.53
C PRO A 15 -3.20 19.67 -3.73
N HIS A 16 -3.75 18.56 -4.24
CA HIS A 16 -4.84 17.85 -3.57
C HIS A 16 -4.35 17.09 -2.34
N VAL A 17 -3.15 16.51 -2.40
CA VAL A 17 -2.48 15.91 -1.23
C VAL A 17 -2.24 16.98 -0.16
N ILE A 18 -1.72 18.15 -0.54
CA ILE A 18 -1.44 19.24 0.39
C ILE A 18 -2.71 19.70 1.10
N SER A 19 -3.83 19.76 0.37
CA SER A 19 -5.13 20.15 0.92
C SER A 19 -5.80 19.06 1.76
N ALA A 20 -5.64 17.79 1.39
CA ALA A 20 -6.34 16.67 2.03
C ALA A 20 -5.65 16.15 3.28
N PHE A 21 -4.32 16.24 3.34
CA PHE A 21 -3.51 15.81 4.47
C PHE A 21 -3.10 17.05 5.28
N PRO A 22 -3.67 17.30 6.46
CA PRO A 22 -3.41 18.54 7.19
C PRO A 22 -1.96 18.61 7.68
N GLU A 23 -1.46 19.83 7.83
CA GLU A 23 -0.08 20.07 8.29
C GLU A 23 0.19 19.50 9.69
N THR A 24 -0.83 19.46 10.54
CA THR A 24 -0.73 18.88 11.88
C THR A 24 -1.94 18.01 12.23
N HIS A 25 -1.73 17.03 13.12
CA HIS A 25 -2.79 16.19 13.67
C HIS A 25 -2.46 15.76 15.10
N VAL A 26 -3.39 15.97 16.03
CA VAL A 26 -3.19 15.63 17.45
C VAL A 26 -3.82 14.28 17.75
N ILE A 27 -3.04 13.41 18.41
CA ILE A 27 -3.50 12.09 18.87
C ILE A 27 -3.29 11.93 20.37
N ASN A 28 -4.13 11.08 20.97
CA ASN A 28 -3.95 10.61 22.34
C ASN A 28 -3.30 9.22 22.30
N THR A 29 -2.15 9.06 22.94
CA THR A 29 -1.50 7.75 23.08
C THR A 29 -2.26 6.90 24.11
N PRO A 30 -2.09 5.55 24.12
CA PRO A 30 -2.68 4.71 25.16
C PRO A 30 -2.23 5.07 26.59
N GLN A 31 -1.10 5.77 26.71
CA GLN A 31 -0.56 6.30 27.96
C GLN A 31 -1.21 7.63 28.39
N GLY A 32 -2.09 8.20 27.57
CA GLY A 32 -2.76 9.48 27.84
C GLY A 32 -1.91 10.70 27.47
N GLU A 33 -0.85 10.52 26.69
CA GLU A 33 -0.02 11.62 26.20
C GLU A 33 -0.61 12.20 24.92
N ASN A 34 -0.54 13.52 24.78
CA ASN A 34 -0.91 14.20 23.54
C ASN A 34 0.33 14.31 22.65
N VAL A 35 0.30 13.63 21.51
CA VAL A 35 1.33 13.73 20.48
C VAL A 35 0.77 14.58 19.34
N THR A 36 1.49 15.64 18.97
CA THR A 36 1.17 16.44 17.78
C THR A 36 2.01 15.92 16.63
N LEU A 37 1.36 15.32 15.65
CA LEU A 37 2.00 14.91 14.41
C LEU A 37 2.15 16.15 13.51
N GLN A 38 3.32 16.33 12.92
CA GLN A 38 3.61 17.35 11.92
C GLN A 38 3.97 16.67 10.59
N ARG A 39 3.44 17.25 9.50
CA ARG A 39 3.54 16.72 8.15
C ARG A 39 4.75 17.27 7.40
N GLU A 40 5.45 16.39 6.71
CA GLU A 40 6.36 16.71 5.61
C GLU A 40 5.90 15.98 4.34
N VAL A 41 6.16 16.57 3.17
CA VAL A 41 5.79 16.00 1.87
C VAL A 41 7.03 15.92 1.00
N TYR A 42 7.21 14.78 0.33
CA TYR A 42 8.31 14.53 -0.60
C TYR A 42 7.78 14.00 -1.94
N VAL A 43 8.49 14.28 -3.03
CA VAL A 43 8.16 13.79 -4.37
C VAL A 43 9.40 13.18 -4.99
N THR A 44 9.35 11.89 -5.33
CA THR A 44 10.51 11.19 -5.89
C THR A 44 10.87 11.70 -7.28
N GLY A 45 12.16 11.92 -7.50
CA GLY A 45 12.68 12.39 -8.79
C GLY A 45 12.59 13.91 -9.00
N HIS A 46 12.08 14.66 -8.02
CA HIS A 46 12.04 16.13 -8.04
C HIS A 46 13.18 16.69 -7.19
N GLU A 47 14.17 17.36 -7.79
CA GLU A 47 15.41 17.75 -7.09
C GLU A 47 15.22 18.55 -5.79
N GLN A 48 14.16 19.35 -5.68
CA GLN A 48 13.90 20.21 -4.52
C GLN A 48 13.19 19.49 -3.38
N ASP A 49 12.33 18.53 -3.71
CA ASP A 49 11.44 17.84 -2.76
C ASP A 49 11.71 16.32 -2.72
N ASP A 50 12.85 15.86 -3.25
CA ASP A 50 13.18 14.43 -3.31
C ASP A 50 13.34 13.84 -1.92
N LEU A 51 13.00 12.55 -1.81
CA LEU A 51 13.05 11.82 -0.56
C LEU A 51 14.52 11.58 -0.14
N PRO A 52 15.01 12.18 0.97
CA PRO A 52 16.41 12.04 1.35
C PRO A 52 16.78 10.57 1.61
N PRO A 53 17.99 10.10 1.25
CA PRO A 53 18.37 8.69 1.42
C PRO A 53 18.20 8.16 2.86
N LYS A 54 18.41 9.02 3.85
CA LYS A 54 18.23 8.69 5.28
C LYS A 54 16.75 8.55 5.66
N MET A 55 15.89 9.46 5.20
CA MET A 55 14.44 9.35 5.37
C MET A 55 13.91 8.08 4.69
N LEU A 56 14.32 7.80 3.45
CA LEU A 56 13.96 6.56 2.75
C LEU A 56 14.35 5.30 3.55
N ALA A 57 15.52 5.29 4.19
CA ALA A 57 15.94 4.19 5.05
C ALA A 57 15.07 4.05 6.31
N GLN A 58 14.64 5.17 6.92
CA GLN A 58 13.70 5.16 8.05
C GLN A 58 12.31 4.67 7.64
N LEU A 59 11.80 5.09 6.47
CA LEU A 59 10.54 4.59 5.93
C LEU A 59 10.60 3.09 5.66
N LEU A 60 11.69 2.60 5.05
CA LEU A 60 11.91 1.16 4.86
C LEU A 60 11.96 0.41 6.19
N ALA A 61 12.63 0.95 7.22
CA ALA A 61 12.67 0.33 8.54
C ALA A 61 11.26 0.22 9.14
N LEU A 62 10.38 1.19 8.89
CA LEU A 62 8.99 1.12 9.31
C LEU A 62 8.17 0.09 8.50
N VAL A 63 8.43 -0.05 7.20
CA VAL A 63 7.86 -1.12 6.36
C VAL A 63 8.29 -2.49 6.91
N ASP A 64 9.58 -2.69 7.19
CA ASP A 64 10.12 -3.95 7.74
C ASP A 64 9.53 -4.26 9.13
N ALA A 65 9.44 -3.27 10.01
CA ALA A 65 8.82 -3.44 11.32
C ALA A 65 7.35 -3.90 11.24
N ASN A 66 6.60 -3.44 10.23
CA ASN A 66 5.18 -3.74 10.08
C ASN A 66 4.88 -4.97 9.21
N LEU A 67 5.66 -5.19 8.16
CA LEU A 67 5.41 -6.19 7.11
C LEU A 67 6.57 -7.16 6.88
N GLY A 68 7.69 -7.02 7.59
CA GLY A 68 8.90 -7.82 7.38
C GLY A 68 8.65 -9.33 7.47
N GLN A 69 7.78 -9.77 8.39
CA GLN A 69 7.36 -11.18 8.44
C GLN A 69 6.62 -11.61 7.17
N MET A 70 5.69 -10.79 6.68
CA MET A 70 4.90 -11.11 5.48
C MET A 70 5.77 -11.09 4.23
N TYR A 71 6.70 -10.13 4.11
CA TYR A 71 7.71 -10.17 3.05
C TYR A 71 8.62 -11.39 3.18
N GLY A 72 8.99 -11.78 4.40
CA GLY A 72 9.71 -13.03 4.65
C GLY A 72 8.96 -14.24 4.10
N GLU A 73 7.65 -14.32 4.29
CA GLU A 73 6.85 -15.44 3.82
C GLU A 73 6.55 -15.38 2.31
N PHE A 74 6.24 -14.20 1.77
CA PHE A 74 5.58 -14.03 0.48
C PHE A 74 6.35 -13.18 -0.54
N ALA A 75 7.55 -12.65 -0.24
CA ALA A 75 8.29 -11.80 -1.19
C ALA A 75 8.55 -12.48 -2.55
N GLY A 76 8.68 -13.81 -2.58
CA GLY A 76 8.83 -14.58 -3.82
C GLY A 76 7.61 -14.58 -4.75
N GLU A 77 6.43 -14.17 -4.25
CA GLU A 77 5.21 -14.00 -5.04
C GLU A 77 5.06 -12.56 -5.58
N ILE A 78 5.71 -11.58 -4.97
CA ILE A 78 5.69 -10.17 -5.39
C ILE A 78 6.86 -9.86 -6.33
N TYR A 79 8.08 -10.25 -5.92
CA TYR A 79 9.27 -9.86 -6.64
C TYR A 79 9.74 -10.95 -7.61
N THR A 80 9.62 -10.65 -8.90
CA THR A 80 10.18 -11.47 -9.96
C THR A 80 11.70 -11.66 -9.76
N GLY A 81 12.18 -12.90 -9.88
CA GLY A 81 13.61 -13.23 -9.72
C GLY A 81 14.03 -13.69 -8.33
N LEU A 82 13.16 -13.60 -7.32
CA LEU A 82 13.34 -14.40 -6.10
C LEU A 82 12.97 -15.86 -6.43
N SER A 83 13.95 -16.74 -6.37
CA SER A 83 13.82 -18.12 -6.87
C SER A 83 12.75 -18.92 -6.12
N ARG A 84 11.66 -19.29 -6.78
CA ARG A 84 10.64 -20.22 -6.23
C ARG A 84 11.21 -21.57 -5.73
N ARG A 85 12.47 -21.89 -6.05
CA ARG A 85 13.17 -23.10 -5.55
C ARG A 85 13.69 -22.95 -4.12
N LYS A 86 13.94 -21.72 -3.64
CA LYS A 86 14.22 -21.48 -2.22
C LYS A 86 12.89 -21.38 -1.48
N ARG A 87 12.78 -22.13 -0.38
CA ARG A 87 11.60 -22.06 0.48
C ARG A 87 11.72 -20.82 1.38
N PRO A 88 10.61 -20.13 1.68
CA PRO A 88 10.59 -19.07 2.69
C PRO A 88 11.10 -19.61 4.06
N PRO A 89 11.60 -18.73 4.94
CA PRO A 89 11.53 -17.27 4.83
C PRO A 89 12.63 -16.65 3.94
N TRP A 90 12.24 -15.59 3.23
CA TRP A 90 13.13 -14.70 2.47
C TRP A 90 13.79 -13.69 3.42
N PRO A 91 15.13 -13.65 3.52
CA PRO A 91 15.79 -12.70 4.40
C PRO A 91 15.66 -11.26 3.89
N ALA A 92 15.65 -10.29 4.80
CA ALA A 92 15.65 -8.84 4.54
C ALA A 92 16.61 -8.42 3.42
N ALA A 93 17.85 -8.95 3.44
CA ALA A 93 18.86 -8.67 2.43
C ALA A 93 18.45 -8.99 0.98
N GLN A 94 17.42 -9.82 0.76
CA GLN A 94 16.92 -10.15 -0.57
C GLN A 94 15.75 -9.25 -1.01
N TRP A 95 14.85 -8.87 -0.10
CA TRP A 95 13.67 -8.08 -0.46
C TRP A 95 13.84 -6.57 -0.21
N HIS A 96 14.67 -6.13 0.74
CA HIS A 96 14.94 -4.71 1.02
C HIS A 96 15.43 -3.95 -0.22
N PRO A 97 16.42 -4.43 -1.00
CA PRO A 97 16.89 -3.67 -2.16
C PRO A 97 15.80 -3.47 -3.22
N ARG A 98 14.86 -4.42 -3.33
CA ARG A 98 13.76 -4.36 -4.29
C ARG A 98 12.68 -3.39 -3.82
N LYS A 99 12.36 -3.43 -2.53
CA LYS A 99 11.44 -2.47 -1.93
C LYS A 99 11.99 -1.05 -2.02
N MET A 100 13.29 -0.86 -1.81
CA MET A 100 13.95 0.43 -2.00
C MET A 100 13.97 0.92 -3.46
N GLN A 101 13.86 0.02 -4.44
CA GLN A 101 13.69 0.41 -5.85
C GLN A 101 12.25 0.85 -6.11
N GLU A 102 11.28 0.11 -5.57
CA GLU A 102 9.86 0.47 -5.63
C GLU A 102 9.58 1.82 -4.96
N MET A 103 10.15 2.06 -3.78
CA MET A 103 10.05 3.33 -3.05
C MET A 103 10.81 4.51 -3.70
N ARG A 104 11.39 4.30 -4.88
CA ARG A 104 12.04 5.33 -5.70
C ARG A 104 11.42 5.43 -7.10
N ILE A 105 10.27 4.79 -7.33
CA ILE A 105 9.50 5.02 -8.56
C ILE A 105 9.27 6.55 -8.67
N PRO A 106 9.59 7.19 -9.81
CA PRO A 106 9.38 8.63 -10.00
C PRO A 106 7.92 9.06 -9.76
N GLU A 107 7.71 10.33 -9.43
CA GLU A 107 6.38 10.92 -9.20
C GLU A 107 5.59 10.36 -8.00
N LEU A 108 6.19 9.49 -7.17
CA LEU A 108 5.60 9.08 -5.90
C LEU A 108 5.57 10.24 -4.93
N VAL A 109 4.37 10.57 -4.45
CA VAL A 109 4.15 11.58 -3.42
C VAL A 109 4.10 10.89 -2.05
N TYR A 110 5.06 11.22 -1.20
CA TYR A 110 5.12 10.77 0.19
C TYR A 110 4.52 11.83 1.11
N VAL A 111 3.62 11.43 1.99
CA VAL A 111 3.18 12.24 3.12
C VAL A 111 3.69 11.58 4.39
N VAL A 112 4.63 12.23 5.06
CA VAL A 112 5.31 11.70 6.25
C VAL A 112 4.89 12.53 7.45
N TYR A 113 4.59 11.87 8.57
CA TYR A 113 4.28 12.50 9.84
C TYR A 113 5.32 12.13 10.89
N HIS A 114 5.84 13.12 11.60
CA HIS A 114 6.74 12.96 12.73
C HIS A 114 6.18 13.67 13.97
N ASP A 115 6.76 13.45 15.14
CA ASP A 115 6.40 14.19 16.35
C ASP A 115 6.88 15.65 16.24
N ALA A 116 5.98 16.62 16.41
CA ALA A 116 6.28 18.05 16.38
C ALA A 116 7.09 18.50 17.62
N THR A 117 7.03 17.72 18.71
CA THR A 117 7.70 18.02 19.98
C THR A 117 9.07 17.35 20.09
N ALA A 118 9.38 16.41 19.19
CA ALA A 118 10.72 15.87 19.06
C ALA A 118 11.63 17.03 18.65
N THR A 119 12.35 17.57 19.62
CA THR A 119 13.34 18.59 19.37
C THR A 119 14.35 18.00 18.39
N ALA A 120 14.40 18.58 17.18
CA ALA A 120 15.53 18.42 16.30
C ALA A 120 16.75 19.04 17.01
N SER A 121 17.33 18.34 17.99
CA SER A 121 18.73 18.61 18.34
C SER A 121 19.52 18.39 17.06
N ALA A 122 20.56 19.19 16.83
CA ALA A 122 21.32 19.19 15.58
C ALA A 122 21.83 17.79 15.13
N ASP A 123 21.80 16.80 16.04
CA ASP A 123 22.19 15.41 15.81
C ASP A 123 21.03 14.38 15.86
N THR A 124 19.81 14.76 16.27
CA THR A 124 18.65 13.85 16.36
C THR A 124 17.57 14.30 15.39
N GLU A 125 17.67 13.83 14.16
CA GLU A 125 16.64 14.04 13.13
C GLU A 125 15.30 13.41 13.53
N THR A 126 14.22 14.03 13.03
CA THR A 126 12.84 13.64 13.25
C THR A 126 12.56 12.23 12.72
N GLN A 127 12.19 11.33 13.62
CA GLN A 127 11.82 9.96 13.26
C GLN A 127 10.39 9.94 12.70
N PRO A 128 10.15 9.30 11.54
CA PRO A 128 8.80 9.16 11.00
C PRO A 128 7.95 8.24 11.88
N LEU A 129 6.78 8.74 12.26
CA LEU A 129 5.78 8.02 13.04
C LEU A 129 4.67 7.44 12.16
N ALA A 130 4.35 8.07 11.02
CA ALA A 130 3.45 7.50 10.04
C ALA A 130 3.80 8.01 8.64
N PHE A 131 3.46 7.26 7.60
CA PHE A 131 3.49 7.79 6.25
C PHE A 131 2.49 7.11 5.33
N VAL A 132 2.17 7.79 4.24
CA VAL A 132 1.55 7.21 3.04
C VAL A 132 2.38 7.56 1.82
N SER A 133 2.38 6.69 0.80
CA SER A 133 2.96 6.99 -0.51
C SER A 133 1.94 6.72 -1.61
N LEU A 134 1.74 7.72 -2.47
CA LEU A 134 0.65 7.80 -3.44
C LEU A 134 1.22 8.06 -4.83
N LEU A 135 0.66 7.42 -5.84
CA LEU A 135 0.95 7.69 -7.25
C LEU A 135 -0.38 7.89 -7.98
N LEU A 136 -0.48 8.92 -8.82
CA LEU A 136 -1.61 9.06 -9.73
C LEU A 136 -1.21 8.37 -11.05
N THR A 137 -1.93 7.32 -11.42
CA THR A 137 -1.57 6.48 -12.56
C THR A 137 -2.81 6.07 -13.36
N HIS A 138 -2.57 5.61 -14.58
CA HIS A 138 -3.61 5.04 -15.44
C HIS A 138 -3.68 3.52 -15.22
N GLU A 139 -4.89 3.00 -14.99
CA GLU A 139 -5.15 1.57 -14.76
C GLU A 139 -5.89 1.00 -15.99
N PRO A 140 -5.17 0.49 -17.00
CA PRO A 140 -5.76 0.04 -18.26
C PRO A 140 -6.76 -1.12 -18.09
N GLU A 141 -6.62 -1.92 -17.02
CA GLU A 141 -7.52 -3.00 -16.63
C GLU A 141 -8.95 -2.50 -16.34
N MET A 142 -9.10 -1.25 -15.92
CA MET A 142 -10.40 -0.61 -15.67
C MET A 142 -11.01 0.03 -16.92
N GLY A 143 -10.18 0.45 -17.86
CA GLY A 143 -10.59 1.07 -19.11
C GLY A 143 -9.53 2.03 -19.67
N PRO A 144 -9.69 2.49 -20.92
CA PRO A 144 -8.65 3.22 -21.67
C PRO A 144 -8.37 4.65 -21.17
N HIS A 145 -9.14 5.14 -20.21
CA HIS A 145 -9.00 6.48 -19.62
C HIS A 145 -9.16 6.43 -18.09
N ALA A 146 -9.01 5.25 -17.48
CA ALA A 146 -9.28 5.06 -16.08
C ALA A 146 -8.05 5.51 -15.26
N ASN A 147 -8.20 6.62 -14.53
CA ASN A 147 -7.17 7.14 -13.65
C ASN A 147 -7.46 6.73 -12.21
N VAL A 148 -6.44 6.30 -11.48
CA VAL A 148 -6.55 5.91 -10.07
C VAL A 148 -5.41 6.51 -9.26
N VAL A 149 -5.67 6.76 -7.98
CA VAL A 149 -4.57 6.93 -7.02
C VAL A 149 -4.18 5.55 -6.52
N TYR A 150 -2.98 5.10 -6.86
CA TYR A 150 -2.41 3.90 -6.28
C TYR A 150 -1.72 4.24 -4.95
N LEU A 151 -2.26 3.71 -3.85
CA LEU A 151 -1.65 3.78 -2.52
C LEU A 151 -0.64 2.65 -2.37
N TYR A 152 0.64 2.98 -2.59
CA TYR A 152 1.75 2.03 -2.49
C TYR A 152 1.98 1.56 -1.06
N GLU A 153 1.99 2.49 -0.11
CA GLU A 153 2.22 2.18 1.29
C GLU A 153 1.38 3.05 2.21
N VAL A 154 1.00 2.45 3.34
CA VAL A 154 0.49 3.15 4.51
C VAL A 154 1.03 2.47 5.76
N HIS A 155 1.76 3.23 6.56
CA HIS A 155 2.37 2.71 7.77
C HIS A 155 2.21 3.65 8.94
N VAL A 156 2.08 3.04 10.12
CA VAL A 156 2.00 3.73 11.41
C VAL A 156 2.95 3.01 12.35
N ALA A 157 3.82 3.75 13.02
CA ALA A 157 4.75 3.25 14.01
C ALA A 157 3.99 2.63 15.19
N HIS A 158 4.49 1.51 15.69
CA HIS A 158 3.84 0.74 16.75
C HIS A 158 3.44 1.59 17.97
N VAL A 159 4.27 2.59 18.32
CA VAL A 159 4.03 3.50 19.46
C VAL A 159 2.75 4.33 19.35
N ILE A 160 2.25 4.57 18.12
CA ILE A 160 1.01 5.32 17.85
C ILE A 160 -0.03 4.50 17.08
N GLN A 161 0.16 3.18 17.00
CA GLN A 161 -0.87 2.27 16.49
C GLN A 161 -2.04 2.18 17.48
N ARG A 162 -3.23 1.87 16.95
CA ARG A 162 -4.49 1.81 17.71
C ARG A 162 -4.95 3.15 18.31
N CYS A 163 -4.28 4.26 17.97
CA CYS A 163 -4.70 5.63 18.29
C CYS A 163 -5.62 6.25 17.21
N GLY A 164 -6.13 5.45 16.27
CA GLY A 164 -6.97 5.93 15.17
C GLY A 164 -6.23 6.52 13.97
N VAL A 165 -4.89 6.66 14.03
CA VAL A 165 -4.06 7.27 12.97
C VAL A 165 -4.28 6.63 11.60
N GLY A 166 -4.24 5.30 11.50
CA GLY A 166 -4.46 4.61 10.23
C GLY A 166 -5.86 4.85 9.65
N THR A 167 -6.88 4.90 10.50
CA THR A 167 -8.25 5.25 10.08
C THR A 167 -8.32 6.69 9.59
N TRP A 168 -7.68 7.62 10.30
CA TRP A 168 -7.67 9.04 9.93
C TRP A 168 -6.93 9.29 8.61
N LEU A 169 -5.74 8.71 8.42
CA LEU A 169 -4.97 8.81 7.17
C LEU A 169 -5.78 8.33 5.96
N LEU A 170 -6.53 7.24 6.11
CA LEU A 170 -7.24 6.65 4.98
C LEU A 170 -8.66 7.23 4.82
N ARG A 171 -9.49 7.15 5.86
CA ARG A 171 -10.89 7.58 5.78
C ARG A 171 -11.01 9.07 5.54
N ASP A 172 -10.27 9.85 6.33
CA ASP A 172 -10.44 11.29 6.40
C ASP A 172 -9.55 11.97 5.36
N CYS A 173 -8.24 11.68 5.35
CA CYS A 173 -7.30 12.31 4.42
C CYS A 173 -7.39 11.72 3.00
N ALA A 174 -7.14 10.42 2.82
CA ALA A 174 -7.23 9.81 1.49
C ALA A 174 -8.66 9.87 0.91
N GLY A 175 -9.69 9.74 1.75
CA GLY A 175 -11.07 9.96 1.32
C GLY A 175 -11.34 11.40 0.83
N ALA A 176 -10.77 12.43 1.48
CA ALA A 176 -10.85 13.80 1.00
C ALA A 176 -10.11 14.00 -0.34
N LEU A 177 -8.93 13.37 -0.47
CA LEU A 177 -8.15 13.36 -1.71
C LEU A 177 -8.96 12.75 -2.87
N VAL A 178 -9.51 11.55 -2.69
CA VAL A 178 -10.31 10.83 -3.69
C VAL A 178 -11.52 11.67 -4.14
N ARG A 179 -12.25 12.28 -3.19
CA ARG A 179 -13.39 13.16 -3.53
C ARG A 179 -12.96 14.40 -4.31
N ALA A 180 -11.81 14.99 -3.97
CA ALA A 180 -11.29 16.14 -4.71
C ALA A 180 -10.92 15.74 -6.14
N LEU A 181 -10.14 14.67 -6.32
CA LEU A 181 -9.71 14.21 -7.64
C LEU A 181 -10.89 13.81 -8.53
N GLY A 182 -11.95 13.20 -7.96
CA GLY A 182 -13.16 12.86 -8.72
C GLY A 182 -13.92 14.04 -9.31
N VAL A 183 -13.60 15.28 -8.90
CA VAL A 183 -14.15 16.51 -9.48
C VAL A 183 -13.21 17.09 -10.55
N TRP A 184 -11.90 16.94 -10.37
CA TRP A 184 -10.88 17.70 -11.13
C TRP A 184 -10.16 16.88 -12.21
N VAL A 185 -10.05 15.57 -12.03
CA VAL A 185 -9.32 14.69 -12.94
C VAL A 185 -10.32 13.90 -13.77
N ASP A 186 -10.33 14.17 -15.08
CA ASP A 186 -11.17 13.42 -16.01
C ASP A 186 -10.78 11.94 -16.02
N GLY A 187 -11.78 11.06 -16.13
CA GLY A 187 -11.60 9.61 -16.05
C GLY A 187 -11.14 9.08 -14.67
N PHE A 188 -11.12 9.90 -13.62
CA PHE A 188 -10.76 9.44 -12.28
C PHE A 188 -11.78 8.48 -11.71
N CYS A 189 -11.31 7.31 -11.28
CA CYS A 189 -12.14 6.19 -10.85
C CYS A 189 -12.11 5.97 -9.34
N GLY A 190 -10.99 6.23 -8.66
CA GLY A 190 -10.87 5.91 -7.25
C GLY A 190 -9.44 5.72 -6.75
N LEU A 191 -9.32 5.01 -5.63
CA LEU A 191 -8.06 4.65 -5.00
C LEU A 191 -7.88 3.13 -4.99
N GLU A 192 -6.68 2.68 -5.35
CA GLU A 192 -6.29 1.28 -5.38
C GLU A 192 -5.15 1.00 -4.42
N LEU A 193 -5.10 -0.22 -3.85
CA LEU A 193 -3.95 -0.72 -3.11
C LEU A 193 -3.81 -2.23 -3.22
N THR A 194 -2.59 -2.74 -3.01
CA THR A 194 -2.34 -4.17 -2.83
C THR A 194 -2.11 -4.48 -1.35
N VAL A 195 -2.73 -5.55 -0.85
CA VAL A 195 -2.58 -6.00 0.55
C VAL A 195 -2.34 -7.50 0.62
N PHE A 196 -1.44 -7.93 1.50
CA PHE A 196 -1.28 -9.34 1.81
C PHE A 196 -2.56 -9.91 2.43
N ARG A 197 -3.02 -11.06 1.94
CA ARG A 197 -4.17 -11.77 2.51
C ARG A 197 -3.94 -12.21 3.96
N ALA A 198 -2.68 -12.43 4.32
CA ALA A 198 -2.26 -12.72 5.69
C ALA A 198 -2.37 -11.48 6.62
N ASN A 199 -2.41 -10.26 6.07
CA ASN A 199 -2.57 -9.02 6.84
C ASN A 199 -4.04 -8.79 7.23
N THR A 200 -4.57 -9.66 8.08
CA THR A 200 -5.97 -9.61 8.51
C THR A 200 -6.34 -8.31 9.22
N HIS A 201 -5.38 -7.64 9.88
CA HIS A 201 -5.61 -6.35 10.51
C HIS A 201 -5.83 -5.24 9.47
N ALA A 202 -4.99 -5.16 8.44
CA ALA A 202 -5.17 -4.19 7.37
C ALA A 202 -6.43 -4.49 6.54
N LEU A 203 -6.71 -5.76 6.23
CA LEU A 203 -7.95 -6.15 5.54
C LEU A 203 -9.21 -5.68 6.27
N ARG A 204 -9.29 -5.86 7.59
CA ARG A 204 -10.43 -5.35 8.38
C ARG A 204 -10.54 -3.83 8.34
N LEU A 205 -9.41 -3.12 8.31
CA LEU A 205 -9.43 -1.66 8.15
C LEU A 205 -9.98 -1.29 6.77
N TYR A 206 -9.41 -1.84 5.70
CA TYR A 206 -9.77 -1.49 4.34
C TYR A 206 -11.20 -1.91 3.97
N GLN A 207 -11.58 -3.15 4.27
CA GLN A 207 -12.87 -3.70 3.86
C GLN A 207 -13.98 -3.33 4.84
N ASP A 208 -13.81 -3.66 6.14
CA ASP A 208 -14.91 -3.51 7.09
C ASP A 208 -15.15 -2.05 7.50
N ARG A 209 -14.10 -1.22 7.53
CA ARG A 209 -14.21 0.17 7.99
C ARG A 209 -14.25 1.21 6.89
N LEU A 210 -13.55 0.98 5.78
CA LEU A 210 -13.52 1.91 4.64
C LEU A 210 -14.43 1.47 3.50
N GLY A 211 -14.93 0.23 3.52
CA GLY A 211 -15.81 -0.27 2.47
C GLY A 211 -15.09 -0.62 1.16
N MET A 212 -13.76 -0.73 1.17
CA MET A 212 -13.00 -1.11 -0.01
C MET A 212 -13.37 -2.53 -0.44
N GLN A 213 -13.48 -2.72 -1.76
CA GLN A 213 -13.85 -4.01 -2.35
C GLN A 213 -12.65 -4.62 -3.05
N THR A 214 -12.64 -5.95 -3.22
CA THR A 214 -11.63 -6.57 -4.09
C THR A 214 -11.80 -6.05 -5.50
N ALA A 215 -10.70 -5.60 -6.12
CA ALA A 215 -10.72 -5.11 -7.48
C ALA A 215 -11.30 -6.18 -8.43
N PRO A 216 -12.34 -5.85 -9.23
CA PRO A 216 -12.98 -6.80 -10.13
C PRO A 216 -12.02 -7.49 -11.10
N TRP A 217 -11.02 -6.75 -11.61
CA TRP A 217 -10.02 -7.27 -12.54
C TRP A 217 -9.07 -8.28 -11.91
N PHE A 218 -8.85 -8.19 -10.59
CA PHE A 218 -8.02 -9.14 -9.84
C PHE A 218 -8.66 -10.54 -9.76
N VAL A 219 -9.98 -10.66 -9.95
CA VAL A 219 -10.73 -11.93 -9.90
C VAL A 219 -10.51 -12.78 -11.17
N SER A 220 -9.91 -12.23 -12.23
CA SER A 220 -9.71 -12.93 -13.51
C SER A 220 -8.71 -14.11 -13.43
N CYS A 221 -7.98 -14.27 -12.33
CA CYS A 221 -7.19 -15.47 -12.06
C CYS A 221 -8.00 -16.62 -11.40
N GLU A 222 -9.27 -16.41 -11.05
CA GLU A 222 -10.10 -17.36 -10.28
C GLU A 222 -11.24 -18.01 -11.11
N THR A 223 -11.39 -17.72 -12.40
CA THR A 223 -12.39 -18.39 -13.26
C THR A 223 -11.83 -19.59 -14.03
N GLU A 224 -11.26 -20.55 -13.31
CA GLU A 224 -11.45 -21.97 -13.65
C GLU A 224 -12.27 -22.57 -12.50
N ARG A 225 -13.57 -22.23 -12.47
CA ARG A 225 -14.52 -22.91 -11.60
C ARG A 225 -14.61 -24.36 -12.03
N ASP A 226 -14.55 -25.24 -11.04
CA ASP A 226 -14.93 -26.65 -11.09
C ASP A 226 -16.09 -26.91 -12.07
N GLU A 227 -15.76 -27.42 -13.24
CA GLU A 227 -16.69 -28.27 -13.98
C GLU A 227 -17.04 -29.45 -13.06
N PRO A 228 -18.31 -29.71 -12.75
CA PRO A 228 -18.68 -30.92 -12.04
C PRO A 228 -18.32 -32.12 -12.92
N ASP A 229 -17.19 -32.76 -12.62
CA ASP A 229 -16.67 -33.99 -13.23
C ASP A 229 -17.77 -35.08 -13.14
N LYS A 230 -18.61 -35.17 -14.18
CA LYS A 230 -19.62 -36.21 -14.38
C LYS A 230 -18.95 -37.53 -14.83
N SER A 231 -17.89 -37.96 -14.15
CA SER A 231 -17.32 -39.29 -14.38
C SER A 231 -17.81 -40.29 -13.34
N ASP A 232 -18.64 -41.23 -13.81
CA ASP A 232 -19.00 -42.46 -13.12
C ASP A 232 -17.76 -43.37 -13.00
N LYS A 233 -16.85 -43.03 -12.09
CA LYS A 233 -15.71 -43.89 -11.73
C LYS A 233 -15.74 -44.28 -10.26
N PRO A 234 -15.39 -45.54 -9.94
CA PRO A 234 -15.54 -46.12 -8.61
C PRO A 234 -14.70 -45.39 -7.55
N VAL A 235 -15.28 -45.28 -6.35
CA VAL A 235 -14.81 -44.52 -5.17
C VAL A 235 -13.35 -44.81 -4.79
N ALA A 236 -12.83 -46.00 -5.08
CA ALA A 236 -11.46 -46.40 -4.77
C ALA A 236 -10.36 -45.65 -5.56
N ALA A 237 -10.70 -44.99 -6.68
CA ALA A 237 -9.74 -44.19 -7.46
C ALA A 237 -9.60 -42.73 -6.96
N ARG A 238 -10.41 -42.28 -5.98
CA ARG A 238 -10.39 -40.90 -5.46
C ARG A 238 -9.25 -40.62 -4.47
N LEU A 239 -8.54 -41.63 -3.96
CA LEU A 239 -7.53 -41.48 -2.90
C LEU A 239 -6.12 -41.11 -3.36
N ARG A 240 -5.92 -40.76 -4.64
CA ARG A 240 -4.60 -40.37 -5.18
C ARG A 240 -4.62 -39.17 -6.14
N ARG A 241 -5.57 -38.24 -5.99
CA ARG A 241 -5.32 -36.88 -6.53
C ARG A 241 -4.42 -36.16 -5.51
N PRO A 242 -3.23 -35.66 -5.89
CA PRO A 242 -2.52 -34.72 -5.03
C PRO A 242 -3.52 -33.59 -4.73
N ARG A 243 -3.64 -33.20 -3.46
CA ARG A 243 -4.35 -31.97 -3.09
C ARG A 243 -3.81 -30.87 -4.00
N GLN A 244 -4.57 -30.52 -5.03
CA GLN A 244 -4.36 -29.31 -5.79
C GLN A 244 -4.51 -28.24 -4.72
N ARG A 245 -3.37 -27.71 -4.24
CA ARG A 245 -3.40 -26.61 -3.30
C ARG A 245 -4.20 -25.55 -4.02
N ASP A 246 -5.30 -25.11 -3.44
CA ASP A 246 -5.91 -23.83 -3.75
C ASP A 246 -4.79 -22.79 -3.65
N THR A 247 -4.11 -22.50 -4.75
CA THR A 247 -3.03 -21.52 -4.80
C THR A 247 -3.67 -20.16 -4.95
N ARG A 248 -4.42 -19.76 -3.93
CA ARG A 248 -4.85 -18.37 -3.82
C ARG A 248 -3.59 -17.51 -3.74
N PRO A 249 -3.50 -16.41 -4.49
CA PRO A 249 -2.35 -15.51 -4.41
C PRO A 249 -2.19 -15.00 -2.96
N ALA A 250 -0.95 -14.83 -2.50
CA ALA A 250 -0.67 -14.33 -1.15
C ALA A 250 -1.18 -12.91 -0.88
N TYR A 251 -1.54 -12.16 -1.92
CA TYR A 251 -2.08 -10.81 -1.86
C TYR A 251 -3.41 -10.69 -2.61
N CYS A 252 -4.10 -9.58 -2.40
CA CYS A 252 -5.21 -9.14 -3.21
C CYS A 252 -5.15 -7.63 -3.43
N VAL A 253 -5.74 -7.19 -4.54
CA VAL A 253 -5.91 -5.77 -4.85
C VAL A 253 -7.27 -5.34 -4.31
N LEU A 254 -7.30 -4.21 -3.61
CA LEU A 254 -8.51 -3.55 -3.12
C LEU A 254 -8.70 -2.21 -3.81
N PHE A 255 -9.96 -1.85 -4.03
CA PHE A 255 -10.36 -0.63 -4.70
C PHE A 255 -11.41 0.13 -3.89
N TRP A 256 -11.26 1.44 -3.84
CA TRP A 256 -12.20 2.41 -3.27
C TRP A 256 -12.74 3.29 -4.40
N ASP A 257 -13.99 3.07 -4.78
CA ASP A 257 -14.67 3.82 -5.84
C ASP A 257 -14.92 5.28 -5.41
N ALA A 258 -14.48 6.24 -6.22
CA ALA A 258 -14.68 7.66 -5.98
C ALA A 258 -16.15 8.11 -6.06
N ARG A 259 -17.03 7.29 -6.66
CA ARG A 259 -18.45 7.59 -6.88
C ARG A 259 -19.34 7.26 -5.68
N HIS A 260 -18.78 6.64 -4.64
CA HIS A 260 -19.51 6.16 -3.46
C HIS A 260 -18.97 6.74 -2.14
#